data_AF-A0A091FHE2-F1
#
_entry.id   AF-A0A091FHE2-F1
#
_cell.length_a   1.000
_cell.length_b   1.000
_cell.length_c   1.000
_cell.angle_alpha   90.00
_cell.angle_beta   90.00
_cell.angle_gamma   90.00
#
_symmetry.space_group_name_H-M   'P 1'
#
loop_
_entity.id
_entity.type
_entity.pdbx_description
1 polymer ?
#
loop_
_entity_poly.entity_id
_entity_poly.type
_entity_poly.pdbx_seq_one_letter_code
_entity_poly.pdbx_strand_id
1 'polypeptide(L)'
;MGNCKYCGKPAGFLRGKHAECEEKHQQRERVIQGGRQRIALEILRAIKGSESFDSLEKTITEIEQSSFVPPTERKALLAKGWENSVEQFLEDGILDTTEEKRLTEFKERFALSQSELDRNGALTKTAKAAVLRDVLNGVIPQRMSIGGNGDRTIFQGPKAKKSGKNRRTKFST
;
A
#
# COMPACT_ATOMS: atom_id res chain seq x y z
N MET A 1 27.15 -35.81 -18.77
CA MET A 1 27.82 -34.70 -18.04
C MET A 1 26.79 -33.60 -17.86
N GLY A 2 26.66 -33.02 -16.66
CA GLY A 2 25.68 -31.95 -16.42
C GLY A 2 26.26 -30.59 -16.81
N ASN A 3 25.44 -29.75 -17.47
CA ASN A 3 25.77 -28.34 -17.67
C ASN A 3 25.37 -27.54 -16.43
N CYS A 4 26.19 -26.54 -16.08
CA CYS A 4 25.90 -25.63 -14.98
C CYS A 4 24.64 -24.82 -15.28
N LYS A 5 23.65 -24.86 -14.38
CA LYS A 5 22.39 -24.12 -14.53
C LYS A 5 22.54 -22.59 -14.61
N TYR A 6 23.69 -22.04 -14.21
CA TYR A 6 23.94 -20.60 -14.19
C TYR A 6 24.68 -20.08 -15.42
N CYS A 7 25.64 -20.84 -15.95
CA CYS A 7 26.52 -20.39 -17.05
C CYS A 7 26.42 -21.24 -18.31
N GLY A 8 25.69 -22.36 -18.27
CA GLY A 8 25.51 -23.29 -19.40
C GLY A 8 26.73 -24.15 -19.74
N LYS A 9 27.90 -23.90 -19.11
CA LYS A 9 29.14 -24.66 -19.34
C LYS A 9 29.17 -25.98 -18.56
N PRO A 10 29.96 -26.99 -18.99
CA PRO A 10 30.07 -28.27 -18.29
C PRO A 10 30.48 -28.10 -16.81
N ALA A 11 29.73 -28.70 -15.89
CA ALA A 11 29.95 -28.61 -14.44
C ALA A 11 30.74 -29.78 -13.84
N GLY A 12 31.09 -30.78 -14.67
CA GLY A 12 31.80 -32.00 -14.27
C GLY A 12 30.88 -33.22 -14.12
N PHE A 13 31.45 -34.33 -13.66
CA PHE A 13 30.71 -35.58 -13.45
C PHE A 13 29.74 -35.42 -12.27
N LEU A 14 28.44 -35.69 -12.50
CA LEU A 14 27.34 -35.62 -11.52
C LEU A 14 27.07 -34.24 -10.85
N ARG A 15 27.73 -33.16 -11.24
CA ARG A 15 27.45 -31.80 -10.73
C ARG A 15 26.49 -31.06 -11.66
N GLY A 16 25.49 -30.39 -11.09
CA GLY A 16 24.54 -29.53 -11.84
C GLY A 16 24.89 -28.04 -11.85
N LYS A 17 25.97 -27.63 -11.15
CA LYS A 17 26.40 -26.24 -10.98
C LYS A 17 27.88 -26.16 -10.57
N HIS A 18 28.54 -25.06 -10.91
CA HIS A 18 29.86 -24.72 -10.35
C HIS A 18 29.70 -24.04 -8.99
N ALA A 19 30.62 -24.28 -8.06
CA ALA A 19 30.61 -23.64 -6.73
C ALA A 19 30.69 -22.11 -6.84
N GLU A 20 31.60 -21.59 -7.67
CA GLU A 20 31.75 -20.14 -7.91
C GLU A 20 30.48 -19.52 -8.52
N CYS A 21 29.82 -20.21 -9.46
CA CYS A 21 28.57 -19.73 -10.05
C CYS A 21 27.43 -19.70 -9.03
N GLU A 22 27.37 -20.69 -8.14
CA GLU A 22 26.41 -20.72 -7.06
C GLU A 22 26.64 -19.58 -6.06
N GLU A 23 27.89 -19.35 -5.66
CA GLU A 23 28.25 -18.29 -4.72
C GLU A 23 27.89 -16.91 -5.29
N LYS A 24 28.26 -16.62 -6.54
CA LYS A 24 27.87 -15.37 -7.22
C LYS A 24 26.36 -15.19 -7.30
N HIS A 25 25.62 -16.27 -7.57
CA HIS A 25 24.16 -16.23 -7.58
C HIS A 25 23.59 -15.92 -6.19
N GLN A 26 24.08 -16.59 -5.14
CA GLN A 26 23.66 -16.34 -3.77
C GLN A 26 23.98 -14.91 -3.34
N GLN A 27 25.17 -14.40 -3.69
CA GLN A 27 25.56 -13.03 -3.38
C GLN A 27 24.65 -12.01 -4.07
N ARG A 28 24.36 -12.22 -5.36
CA ARG A 28 23.39 -11.39 -6.09
C ARG A 28 22.01 -11.42 -5.44
N GLU A 29 21.52 -12.61 -5.08
CA GLU A 29 20.22 -12.74 -4.44
C GLU A 29 20.19 -12.00 -3.10
N ARG A 30 21.25 -12.09 -2.29
CA ARG A 30 21.35 -11.32 -1.02
C ARG A 30 21.26 -9.81 -1.25
N VAL A 31 21.92 -9.29 -2.29
CA VAL A 31 21.86 -7.86 -2.64
C VAL A 31 20.43 -7.46 -3.03
N ILE A 32 19.77 -8.25 -3.87
CA ILE A 32 18.37 -8.01 -4.28
C ILE A 32 17.44 -8.03 -3.07
N GLN A 33 17.58 -9.04 -2.20
CA GLN A 33 16.77 -9.16 -0.98
C GLN A 33 17.01 -7.99 -0.02
N GLY A 34 18.25 -7.52 0.12
CA GLY A 34 18.58 -6.31 0.88
C GLY A 34 17.91 -5.07 0.30
N GLY A 35 17.90 -4.93 -1.02
CA GLY A 35 17.18 -3.86 -1.72
C GLY A 35 15.67 -3.88 -1.43
N ARG A 36 15.03 -5.04 -1.51
CA ARG A 36 13.60 -5.21 -1.19
C ARG A 36 13.29 -4.79 0.26
N GLN A 37 14.13 -5.18 1.22
CA GLN A 37 13.97 -4.80 2.62
C GLN A 37 14.11 -3.29 2.82
N ARG A 38 15.11 -2.67 2.18
CA ARG A 38 15.29 -1.20 2.21
C ARG A 38 14.08 -0.47 1.64
N ILE A 39 13.55 -0.91 0.50
CA ILE A 39 12.33 -0.35 -0.10
C ILE A 39 11.16 -0.43 0.89
N ALA A 40 10.96 -1.59 1.52
CA ALA A 40 9.89 -1.77 2.51
C ALA A 40 10.01 -0.80 3.69
N LEU A 41 11.24 -0.57 4.19
CA LEU A 41 11.50 0.38 5.28
C LEU A 41 11.23 1.83 4.86
N GLU A 42 11.66 2.24 3.66
CA GLU A 42 11.41 3.60 3.16
C GLU A 42 9.91 3.85 2.92
N ILE A 43 9.17 2.86 2.42
CA ILE A 43 7.71 2.95 2.29
C ILE A 43 7.06 3.17 3.66
N LEU A 44 7.42 2.35 4.65
CA LEU A 44 6.88 2.47 6.01
C LEU A 44 7.20 3.83 6.61
N ARG A 45 8.47 4.28 6.51
CA ARG A 45 8.89 5.60 6.99
C ARG A 45 8.08 6.71 6.33
N ALA A 46 7.91 6.65 5.02
CA ALA A 46 7.17 7.64 4.28
C ALA A 46 5.70 7.67 4.73
N ILE A 47 5.03 6.52 4.83
CA ILE A 47 3.62 6.46 5.25
C ILE A 47 3.44 6.99 6.69
N LYS A 48 4.33 6.62 7.62
CA LYS A 48 4.32 7.10 9.01
C LYS A 48 4.69 8.58 9.15
N GLY A 49 5.52 9.10 8.24
CA GLY A 49 5.93 10.49 8.23
C GLY A 49 4.83 11.43 7.73
N SER A 50 5.12 12.73 7.75
CA SER A 50 4.23 13.80 7.27
C SER A 50 4.67 14.41 5.93
N GLU A 51 5.77 13.94 5.35
CA GLU A 51 6.35 14.48 4.11
C GLU A 51 5.59 14.01 2.86
N SER A 52 5.79 14.70 1.73
CA SER A 52 5.25 14.24 0.45
C SER A 52 5.94 12.96 -0.02
N PHE A 53 5.24 12.16 -0.84
CA PHE A 53 5.78 10.92 -1.39
C PHE A 53 6.70 11.12 -2.60
N ASP A 54 6.98 12.36 -3.02
CA ASP A 54 7.84 12.63 -4.18
C ASP A 54 9.30 12.20 -3.95
N SER A 55 9.78 12.35 -2.71
CA SER A 55 11.12 11.88 -2.32
C SER A 55 11.20 10.35 -2.35
N LEU A 56 10.15 9.66 -1.90
CA LEU A 56 10.09 8.20 -1.85
C LEU A 56 10.27 7.57 -3.23
N GLU A 57 9.64 8.13 -4.27
CA GLU A 57 9.75 7.60 -5.63
C GLU A 57 11.19 7.62 -6.17
N LYS A 58 11.94 8.69 -5.84
CA LYS A 58 13.36 8.80 -6.17
C LYS A 58 14.17 7.77 -5.38
N THR A 59 13.95 7.67 -4.08
CA THR A 59 14.66 6.73 -3.21
C THR A 59 14.43 5.27 -3.63
N ILE A 60 13.19 4.88 -3.98
CA ILE A 60 12.89 3.53 -4.48
C ILE A 60 13.68 3.26 -5.77
N THR A 61 13.68 4.22 -6.70
CA THR A 61 14.41 4.07 -7.97
C THR A 61 15.93 3.91 -7.76
N GLU A 62 16.51 4.66 -6.83
CA GLU A 62 17.94 4.53 -6.46
C GLU A 62 18.25 3.17 -5.83
N ILE A 63 17.37 2.66 -4.95
CA ILE A 63 17.54 1.34 -4.34
C ILE A 63 17.43 0.24 -5.39
N GLU A 64 16.47 0.33 -6.30
CA GLU A 64 16.28 -0.64 -7.39
C GLU A 64 17.53 -0.74 -8.27
N GLN A 65 18.09 0.41 -8.68
CA GLN A 65 19.30 0.47 -9.48
C GLN A 65 20.53 -0.07 -8.75
N SER A 66 20.74 0.35 -7.49
CA SER A 66 21.91 -0.07 -6.71
C SER A 66 21.86 -1.53 -6.25
N SER A 67 20.65 -2.08 -6.08
CA SER A 67 20.44 -3.44 -5.52
C SER A 67 19.96 -4.45 -6.56
N PHE A 68 19.87 -4.06 -7.84
CA PHE A 68 19.38 -4.90 -8.94
C PHE A 68 17.96 -5.46 -8.73
N VAL A 69 17.12 -4.78 -7.95
CA VAL A 69 15.72 -5.17 -7.77
C VAL A 69 14.98 -4.91 -9.10
N PRO A 70 14.30 -5.90 -9.69
CA PRO A 70 13.58 -5.71 -10.94
C PRO A 70 12.48 -4.64 -10.81
N PRO A 71 12.40 -3.65 -11.73
CA PRO A 71 11.35 -2.64 -11.70
C PRO A 71 9.93 -3.22 -11.81
N THR A 72 9.80 -4.42 -12.38
CA THR A 72 8.53 -5.18 -12.45
C THR A 72 7.98 -5.55 -11.08
N GLU A 73 8.82 -5.61 -10.05
CA GLU A 73 8.41 -5.91 -8.67
C GLU A 73 7.94 -4.68 -7.90
N ARG A 74 8.22 -3.46 -8.40
CA ARG A 74 7.96 -2.21 -7.69
C ARG A 74 6.54 -2.12 -7.16
N LYS A 75 5.55 -2.41 -8.00
CA LYS A 75 4.13 -2.32 -7.62
C LYS A 75 3.75 -3.31 -6.52
N ALA A 76 4.32 -4.52 -6.57
CA ALA A 76 4.11 -5.52 -5.54
C ALA A 76 4.77 -5.11 -4.21
N LEU A 77 5.96 -4.52 -4.26
CA LEU A 77 6.66 -3.99 -3.08
C LEU A 77 5.90 -2.81 -2.45
N LEU A 78 5.37 -1.90 -3.27
CA LEU A 78 4.52 -0.78 -2.82
C LEU A 78 3.24 -1.28 -2.13
N ALA A 79 2.53 -2.22 -2.75
CA ALA A 79 1.35 -2.84 -2.15
C ALA A 79 1.71 -3.54 -0.82
N LYS A 80 2.81 -4.30 -0.78
CA LYS A 80 3.23 -4.98 0.44
C LYS A 80 3.65 -4.01 1.55
N GLY A 81 4.35 -2.92 1.21
CA GLY A 81 4.71 -1.88 2.16
C GLY A 81 3.49 -1.13 2.70
N TRP A 82 2.47 -0.92 1.87
CA TRP A 82 1.18 -0.38 2.29
C TRP A 82 0.47 -1.34 3.27
N GLU A 83 0.37 -2.63 2.93
CA GLU A 83 -0.22 -3.65 3.82
C GLU A 83 0.48 -3.69 5.17
N ASN A 84 1.82 -3.70 5.17
CA ASN A 84 2.60 -3.73 6.42
C ASN A 84 2.39 -2.46 7.26
N SER A 85 2.20 -1.31 6.63
CA SER A 85 1.87 -0.06 7.33
C SER A 85 0.49 -0.14 7.99
N VAL A 86 -0.50 -0.76 7.33
CA VAL A 86 -1.82 -1.00 7.92
C VAL A 86 -1.72 -1.86 9.17
N GLU A 87 -0.96 -2.96 9.12
CA GLU A 87 -0.79 -3.82 10.30
C GLU A 87 -0.13 -3.05 11.45
N GLN A 88 0.89 -2.24 11.16
CA GLN A 88 1.57 -1.46 12.20
C GLN A 88 0.71 -0.34 12.81
N PHE A 89 -0.13 0.32 12.01
CA PHE A 89 -1.08 1.30 12.56
C PHE A 89 -2.16 0.66 13.42
N LEU A 90 -2.52 -0.59 13.14
CA LEU A 90 -3.53 -1.31 13.92
C LEU A 90 -2.97 -2.03 15.15
N GLU A 91 -1.66 -1.92 15.45
CA GLU A 91 -1.07 -2.52 16.65
C GLU A 91 -1.65 -1.95 17.96
N ASP A 92 -2.06 -0.68 17.97
CA ASP A 92 -2.74 -0.04 19.10
C ASP A 92 -4.28 -0.25 19.09
N GLY A 93 -4.79 -0.91 18.04
CA GLY A 93 -6.19 -1.26 17.85
C GLY A 93 -7.06 -0.18 17.21
N ILE A 94 -6.53 1.01 16.88
CA ILE A 94 -7.32 2.12 16.31
C ILE A 94 -6.57 2.78 15.15
N LEU A 95 -7.19 2.81 13.98
CA LEU A 95 -6.68 3.60 12.86
C LEU A 95 -7.16 5.05 12.97
N ASP A 96 -6.27 5.99 13.28
CA ASP A 96 -6.64 7.39 13.39
C ASP A 96 -6.88 8.06 12.01
N THR A 97 -7.43 9.28 12.02
CA THR A 97 -7.77 10.00 10.78
C THR A 97 -6.55 10.44 9.97
N THR A 98 -5.43 10.70 10.64
CA THR A 98 -4.16 11.07 10.01
C THR A 98 -3.57 9.86 9.30
N GLU A 99 -3.52 8.71 9.97
CA GLU A 99 -3.04 7.45 9.42
C GLU A 99 -3.88 6.99 8.22
N GLU A 100 -5.21 7.02 8.35
CA GLU A 100 -6.12 6.71 7.24
C GLU A 100 -5.89 7.64 6.04
N LYS A 101 -5.70 8.94 6.29
CA LYS A 101 -5.40 9.90 5.24
C LYS A 101 -4.08 9.58 4.56
N ARG A 102 -3.01 9.27 5.31
CA ARG A 102 -1.70 8.87 4.76
C ARG A 102 -1.79 7.61 3.89
N LEU A 103 -2.53 6.60 4.34
CA LEU A 103 -2.77 5.37 3.57
C LEU A 103 -3.53 5.65 2.27
N THR A 104 -4.50 6.57 2.31
CA THR A 104 -5.31 6.96 1.14
C THR A 104 -4.46 7.74 0.13
N GLU A 105 -3.72 8.75 0.59
CA GLU A 105 -2.81 9.53 -0.26
C GLU A 105 -1.76 8.63 -0.93
N PHE A 106 -1.19 7.68 -0.18
CA PHE A 106 -0.21 6.73 -0.73
C PHE A 106 -0.82 5.86 -1.83
N LYS A 107 -2.01 5.29 -1.58
CA LYS A 107 -2.75 4.47 -2.56
C LYS A 107 -3.01 5.25 -3.84
N GLU A 108 -3.48 6.49 -3.72
CA GLU A 108 -3.78 7.36 -4.87
C GLU A 108 -2.51 7.73 -5.65
N ARG A 109 -1.46 8.15 -4.94
CA ARG A 109 -0.19 8.56 -5.55
C ARG A 109 0.45 7.45 -6.40
N PHE A 110 0.42 6.22 -5.90
CA PHE A 110 1.02 5.06 -6.58
C PHE A 110 0.03 4.26 -7.42
N ALA A 111 -1.19 4.77 -7.62
CA ALA A 111 -2.25 4.14 -8.41
C ALA A 111 -2.47 2.65 -8.05
N LEU A 112 -2.49 2.34 -6.75
CA LEU A 112 -2.68 0.99 -6.24
C LEU A 112 -4.17 0.62 -6.32
N SER A 113 -4.47 -0.47 -7.03
CA SER A 113 -5.83 -0.94 -7.21
C SER A 113 -6.35 -1.65 -5.98
N GLN A 114 -7.68 -1.75 -5.85
CA GLN A 114 -8.31 -2.48 -4.74
C GLN A 114 -7.90 -3.95 -4.72
N SER A 115 -7.83 -4.61 -5.88
CA SER A 115 -7.42 -6.02 -5.98
C SER A 115 -5.94 -6.26 -5.66
N GLU A 116 -5.09 -5.23 -5.71
CA GLU A 116 -3.70 -5.32 -5.25
C GLU A 116 -3.59 -5.18 -3.75
N LEU A 117 -4.36 -4.27 -3.14
CA LEU A 117 -4.32 -3.98 -1.70
C LEU A 117 -5.16 -4.95 -0.85
N ASP A 118 -6.15 -5.61 -1.44
CA ASP A 118 -7.05 -6.51 -0.71
C ASP A 118 -6.75 -7.99 -0.91
N ARG A 119 -5.59 -8.35 -1.50
CA ARG A 119 -5.16 -9.75 -1.65
C ARG A 119 -5.11 -10.48 -0.31
N ASN A 120 -4.69 -9.76 0.73
CA ASN A 120 -4.61 -10.23 2.10
C ASN A 120 -5.68 -9.60 3.01
N GLY A 121 -6.72 -8.98 2.44
CA GLY A 121 -7.79 -8.32 3.20
C GLY A 121 -7.40 -7.00 3.85
N ALA A 122 -6.21 -6.44 3.57
CA ALA A 122 -5.69 -5.26 4.25
C ALA A 122 -6.55 -4.01 3.95
N LEU A 123 -6.98 -3.82 2.71
CA LEU A 123 -7.88 -2.72 2.35
C LEU A 123 -9.24 -2.84 3.07
N THR A 124 -9.80 -4.05 3.11
CA THR A 124 -11.02 -4.33 3.87
C THR A 124 -10.81 -4.07 5.36
N LYS A 125 -9.65 -4.42 5.92
CA LYS A 125 -9.30 -4.16 7.33
C LYS A 125 -9.24 -2.66 7.62
N THR A 126 -8.58 -1.87 6.76
CA THR A 126 -8.54 -0.40 6.85
C THR A 126 -9.95 0.20 6.85
N ALA A 127 -10.82 -0.22 5.92
CA ALA A 127 -12.19 0.28 5.84
C ALA A 127 -13.00 -0.05 7.11
N LYS A 128 -12.86 -1.27 7.64
CA LYS A 128 -13.51 -1.67 8.90
C LYS A 128 -13.00 -0.88 10.09
N ALA A 129 -11.69 -0.63 10.16
CA ALA A 129 -11.10 0.16 11.25
C ALA A 129 -11.60 1.61 11.25
N ALA A 130 -11.72 2.23 10.07
CA ALA A 130 -12.30 3.56 9.93
C ALA A 130 -13.75 3.61 10.42
N VAL A 131 -14.57 2.63 10.03
CA VAL A 131 -15.97 2.51 10.51
C VAL A 131 -16.03 2.31 12.03
N LEU A 132 -15.13 1.49 12.60
CA LEU A 132 -15.08 1.26 14.04
C LEU A 132 -14.73 2.54 14.79
N ARG A 133 -13.73 3.31 14.33
CA ARG A 133 -13.39 4.62 14.89
C ARG A 133 -14.60 5.56 14.87
N ASP A 134 -15.32 5.63 13.76
CA ASP A 134 -16.52 6.47 13.64
C ASP A 134 -17.58 6.08 14.67
N VAL A 135 -17.86 4.78 14.83
CA VAL A 135 -18.78 4.25 15.85
C VAL A 135 -18.34 4.61 17.26
N LEU A 136 -17.04 4.46 17.58
CA LEU A 136 -16.48 4.82 18.89
C LEU A 136 -16.63 6.32 19.19
N ASN A 137 -16.60 7.17 18.16
CA ASN A 137 -16.84 8.60 18.28
C ASN A 137 -18.33 8.99 18.26
N GLY A 138 -19.24 8.03 18.37
CA GLY A 138 -20.69 8.26 18.38
C GLY A 138 -21.29 8.55 17.01
N VAL A 139 -20.53 8.39 15.92
CA VAL A 139 -21.02 8.48 14.55
C VAL A 139 -21.59 7.13 14.15
N ILE A 140 -22.91 7.03 14.04
CA ILE A 140 -23.58 5.81 13.57
C ILE A 140 -23.49 5.77 12.03
N PRO A 141 -22.80 4.76 11.44
CA PRO A 141 -22.72 4.62 10.00
C PRO A 141 -24.11 4.43 9.41
N GLN A 142 -24.41 5.13 8.32
CA GLN A 142 -25.66 4.94 7.59
C GLN A 142 -25.70 3.52 7.03
N ARG A 143 -26.61 2.70 7.56
CA ARG A 143 -26.87 1.35 7.03
C ARG A 143 -27.52 1.51 5.66
N MET A 144 -27.15 0.67 4.69
CA MET A 144 -27.89 0.59 3.42
C MET A 144 -29.38 0.49 3.72
N SER A 145 -30.16 1.47 3.25
CA SER A 145 -31.61 1.31 3.18
C SER A 145 -31.87 0.30 2.08
N ILE A 146 -32.23 -0.93 2.44
CA ILE A 146 -32.76 -1.89 1.48
C ILE A 146 -34.20 -1.43 1.17
N GLY A 147 -34.29 -0.42 0.32
CA GLY A 147 -35.50 -0.18 -0.45
C GLY A 147 -35.60 -1.31 -1.45
N GLY A 148 -36.57 -2.19 -1.28
CA GLY A 148 -36.85 -3.26 -2.23
C GLY A 148 -37.25 -2.67 -3.58
N ASN A 149 -36.28 -2.46 -4.46
CA ASN A 149 -36.35 -2.77 -5.88
C ASN A 149 -34.98 -2.61 -6.52
N GLY A 150 -34.65 -3.53 -7.41
CA GLY A 150 -33.30 -3.76 -7.91
C GLY A 150 -32.63 -2.56 -8.58
N ASP A 151 -31.30 -2.67 -8.57
CA ASP A 151 -30.31 -2.03 -9.43
C ASP A 151 -29.46 -0.90 -8.81
N ARG A 152 -28.14 -1.10 -8.93
CA ARG A 152 -26.98 -0.19 -8.77
C ARG A 152 -26.52 0.23 -7.37
N THR A 153 -25.43 -0.41 -6.94
CA THR A 153 -24.49 0.10 -5.92
C THR A 153 -23.76 1.35 -6.41
N ILE A 154 -23.99 2.50 -5.77
CA ILE A 154 -23.09 3.66 -5.79
C ILE A 154 -22.81 4.03 -4.33
N PHE A 155 -21.55 3.92 -3.90
CA PHE A 155 -21.09 4.54 -2.66
C PHE A 155 -21.06 6.06 -2.85
N GLN A 156 -22.02 6.78 -2.28
CA GLN A 156 -21.91 8.22 -2.07
C GLN A 156 -21.48 8.47 -0.62
N GLY A 157 -20.36 9.18 -0.46
CA GLY A 157 -19.91 9.69 0.83
C GLY A 157 -20.90 10.68 1.45
N PRO A 158 -20.79 10.97 2.76
CA PRO A 158 -21.77 11.76 3.49
C PRO A 158 -21.81 13.21 2.99
N LYS A 159 -22.99 13.69 2.58
CA LYS A 159 -23.24 15.10 2.30
C LYS A 159 -23.38 15.88 3.61
N ALA A 160 -22.56 16.91 3.78
CA ALA A 160 -22.68 17.88 4.87
C ALA A 160 -24.04 18.60 4.81
N LYS A 161 -24.77 18.60 5.93
CA LYS A 161 -26.01 19.38 6.09
C LYS A 161 -25.67 20.87 6.06
N LYS A 162 -26.13 21.58 5.03
CA LYS A 162 -26.17 23.05 5.04
C LYS A 162 -27.21 23.50 6.07
N SER A 163 -26.73 24.11 7.15
CA SER A 163 -27.56 24.86 8.09
C SER A 163 -28.08 26.12 7.40
N GLY A 164 -29.39 26.20 7.22
CA GLY A 164 -30.08 27.40 6.75
C GLY A 164 -30.87 28.04 7.88
N LYS A 165 -30.47 29.26 8.28
CA LYS A 165 -31.23 30.36 8.91
C LYS A 165 -30.44 31.64 8.57
N ASN A 166 -30.96 32.78 8.14
CA ASN A 166 -32.26 33.38 8.40
C ASN A 166 -32.61 34.48 7.35
N ARG A 167 -33.89 34.82 7.27
CA ARG A 167 -34.54 35.80 6.37
C ARG A 167 -34.54 37.23 6.94
N ARG A 168 -34.72 38.20 6.00
CA ARG A 168 -35.26 39.58 6.10
C ARG A 168 -34.27 40.62 6.67
N THR A 169 -34.17 41.84 6.12
CA THR A 169 -35.23 42.77 5.68
C THR A 169 -34.84 43.64 4.48
N LYS A 170 -35.84 43.97 3.66
CA LYS A 170 -35.89 45.11 2.74
C LYS A 170 -35.84 46.42 3.55
N PHE A 171 -35.26 47.49 3.00
CA PHE A 171 -35.91 48.80 2.90
C PHE A 171 -35.11 49.70 1.93
N SER A 172 -35.79 50.15 0.88
CA SER A 172 -35.42 51.32 0.07
C SER A 172 -35.84 52.56 0.82
N THR A 173 -34.99 53.59 0.86
CA THR A 173 -35.29 54.95 0.35
C THR A 173 -33.95 55.60 0.03
#